data_AF-X1P139-F1
#
_entry.id   AF-X1P139-F1
#
_cell.length_a   1.000
_cell.length_b   1.000
_cell.length_c   1.000
_cell.angle_alpha   90.00
_cell.angle_beta   90.00
_cell.angle_gamma   90.00
#
_symmetry.space_group_name_H-M   'P 1'
#
loop_
_entity.id
_entity.type
_entity.pdbx_description
1 polymer ?
#
loop_
_entity_poly.entity_id
_entity_poly.type
_entity_poly.pdbx_seq_one_letter_code
_entity_poly.pdbx_strand_id
1 'polypeptide(L)'
;MKWLIDIIKEQILADMAGLIVMWSGLIIDIPDGWALCNGENGTPNLHSRFILGTTFEGQMGDTGGSETHVHTFTSDNHLHLCSLDLTADGVTGGLDLFGTTEEEDVQTENAKVTGTTNLESTFPLYYKLAFIMKL
;
A
#
# COMPACT_ATOMS: atom_id res chain seq x y z
N MET A 1 -51.83 -14.02 -21.89
CA MET A 1 -50.87 -14.77 -21.05
C MET A 1 -49.42 -14.26 -21.14
N LYS A 2 -48.94 -13.74 -22.28
CA LYS A 2 -47.59 -13.17 -22.41
C LYS A 2 -47.32 -11.96 -21.50
N TRP A 3 -48.30 -11.04 -21.41
CA TRP A 3 -48.24 -9.86 -20.53
C TRP A 3 -47.99 -10.17 -19.04
N LEU A 4 -48.63 -11.22 -18.51
CA LEU A 4 -48.45 -11.62 -17.11
C LEU A 4 -47.04 -12.19 -16.86
N ILE A 5 -46.53 -12.97 -17.83
CA ILE A 5 -45.17 -13.53 -17.78
C ILE A 5 -44.13 -12.40 -17.85
N ASP A 6 -44.35 -11.39 -18.68
CA ASP A 6 -43.43 -10.26 -18.83
C ASP A 6 -43.39 -9.42 -17.55
N ILE A 7 -44.54 -9.17 -16.91
CA ILE A 7 -44.61 -8.49 -15.60
C ILE A 7 -43.88 -9.28 -14.51
N ILE A 8 -44.09 -10.59 -14.44
CA ILE A 8 -43.44 -11.43 -13.43
C ILE A 8 -41.91 -11.45 -13.64
N LYS A 9 -41.45 -11.45 -14.90
CA LYS A 9 -40.02 -11.36 -15.22
C LYS A 9 -39.42 -10.02 -14.81
N GLU A 10 -40.09 -8.91 -15.10
CA GLU A 10 -39.62 -7.58 -14.69
C GLU A 10 -39.51 -7.46 -13.17
N GLN A 11 -40.49 -7.97 -12.42
CA GLN A 11 -40.45 -7.96 -10.96
C GLN A 11 -39.29 -8.80 -10.40
N ILE A 12 -39.10 -10.02 -10.92
CA ILE A 12 -37.99 -10.89 -10.51
C ILE A 12 -36.63 -10.25 -10.82
N LEU A 13 -36.52 -9.53 -11.94
CA LEU A 13 -35.30 -8.81 -12.31
C LEU A 13 -35.04 -7.60 -11.41
N ALA A 14 -36.09 -6.91 -10.95
CA ALA A 14 -35.98 -5.78 -10.02
C ALA A 14 -35.52 -6.22 -8.62
N ASP A 15 -35.93 -7.40 -8.15
CA ASP A 15 -35.51 -7.94 -6.85
C ASP A 15 -33.99 -8.24 -6.78
N MET A 16 -33.32 -8.28 -7.93
CA MET A 16 -31.87 -8.51 -8.04
C MET A 16 -31.06 -7.22 -8.25
N ALA A 17 -31.70 -6.05 -8.33
CA ALA A 17 -31.00 -4.78 -8.48
C ALA A 17 -30.01 -4.56 -7.34
N GLY A 18 -28.79 -4.13 -7.66
CA GLY A 18 -27.69 -3.99 -6.70
C GLY A 18 -26.86 -5.25 -6.46
N LEU A 19 -27.21 -6.41 -7.06
CA LEU A 19 -26.37 -7.60 -6.99
C LEU A 19 -25.04 -7.36 -7.73
N ILE A 20 -23.92 -7.55 -7.03
CA ILE A 20 -22.57 -7.41 -7.57
C ILE A 20 -21.96 -8.80 -7.79
N VAL A 21 -21.40 -9.03 -8.96
CA VAL A 21 -20.72 -10.28 -9.32
C VAL A 21 -19.35 -10.01 -9.94
N MET A 22 -18.47 -11.00 -9.85
CA MET A 22 -17.21 -11.00 -10.59
C MET A 22 -17.47 -11.42 -12.05
N TRP A 23 -16.91 -10.66 -12.99
CA TRP A 23 -17.04 -10.85 -14.42
C TRP A 23 -15.66 -11.09 -15.05
N SER A 24 -15.54 -12.20 -15.80
CA SER A 24 -14.31 -12.61 -16.46
C SER A 24 -14.26 -12.29 -17.96
N GLY A 25 -15.36 -11.81 -18.54
CA GLY A 25 -15.42 -11.41 -19.94
C GLY A 25 -14.84 -10.01 -20.19
N LEU A 26 -14.91 -9.56 -21.44
CA LEU A 26 -14.50 -8.21 -21.81
C LEU A 26 -15.48 -7.17 -21.25
N ILE A 27 -15.00 -5.95 -21.02
CA ILE A 27 -15.84 -4.83 -20.55
C ILE A 27 -16.89 -4.45 -21.62
N ILE A 28 -16.54 -4.56 -22.91
CA ILE A 28 -17.46 -4.27 -24.02
C ILE A 28 -18.59 -5.31 -24.14
N ASP A 29 -18.40 -6.50 -23.58
CA ASP A 29 -19.35 -7.62 -23.64
C ASP A 29 -20.19 -7.74 -22.36
N ILE A 30 -20.21 -6.71 -21.51
CA ILE A 30 -21.07 -6.69 -20.32
C ILE A 30 -22.53 -6.80 -20.79
N PRO A 31 -23.31 -7.80 -20.30
CA PRO A 31 -24.67 -8.02 -20.78
C PRO A 31 -25.62 -6.87 -20.45
N ASP A 32 -26.65 -6.70 -21.28
CA ASP A 32 -27.72 -5.72 -21.02
C ASP A 32 -28.33 -5.89 -19.63
N GLY A 33 -28.60 -4.77 -18.97
CA GLY A 33 -29.12 -4.74 -17.60
C GLY A 33 -28.06 -4.93 -16.52
N TRP A 34 -26.78 -4.98 -16.87
CA TRP A 34 -25.64 -4.91 -15.96
C TRP A 34 -24.81 -3.65 -16.26
N ALA A 35 -24.13 -3.13 -15.24
CA ALA A 35 -23.19 -2.03 -15.38
C ALA A 35 -21.86 -2.35 -14.70
N LEU A 36 -20.78 -1.79 -15.22
CA LEU A 36 -19.48 -1.85 -14.57
C LEU A 36 -19.53 -1.09 -13.23
N CYS A 37 -18.96 -1.65 -12.17
CA CYS A 37 -18.84 -0.98 -10.87
C CYS A 37 -17.74 0.08 -10.90
N ASN A 38 -18.00 1.21 -11.58
CA ASN A 38 -17.07 2.32 -11.79
C ASN A 38 -17.51 3.63 -11.11
N GLY A 39 -18.65 3.65 -10.41
CA GLY A 39 -19.23 4.86 -9.81
C GLY A 39 -20.31 5.53 -10.65
N GLU A 40 -20.56 5.04 -11.87
CA GLU A 40 -21.63 5.52 -12.74
C GLU A 40 -22.89 4.67 -12.59
N ASN A 41 -24.04 5.15 -13.09
CA ASN A 41 -25.32 4.43 -13.08
C ASN A 41 -25.76 3.95 -11.67
N GLY A 42 -25.35 4.67 -10.62
CA GLY A 42 -25.64 4.30 -9.22
C GLY A 42 -24.81 3.12 -8.69
N THR A 43 -23.83 2.62 -9.45
CA THR A 43 -22.91 1.56 -9.00
C THR A 43 -21.85 2.11 -8.03
N PRO A 44 -21.32 1.30 -7.12
CA PRO A 44 -20.10 1.66 -6.39
C PRO A 44 -18.89 1.65 -7.31
N ASN A 45 -17.85 2.44 -6.99
CA ASN A 45 -16.58 2.38 -7.70
C ASN A 45 -15.65 1.33 -7.07
N LEU A 46 -15.58 0.15 -7.68
CA LEU A 46 -14.76 -0.99 -7.22
C LEU A 46 -13.50 -1.22 -8.09
N HIS A 47 -13.18 -0.28 -8.99
CA HIS A 47 -12.00 -0.39 -9.84
C HIS A 47 -10.71 -0.37 -9.02
N SER A 48 -9.84 -1.36 -9.22
CA SER A 48 -8.58 -1.55 -8.46
C SER A 48 -8.77 -1.59 -6.94
N ARG A 49 -9.88 -2.16 -6.45
CA ARG A 49 -10.15 -2.30 -5.01
C ARG A 49 -10.26 -3.75 -4.58
N PHE A 50 -9.77 -4.02 -3.38
CA PHE A 50 -10.07 -5.26 -2.67
C PHE A 50 -11.38 -5.08 -1.88
N ILE A 51 -12.22 -6.12 -1.85
CA ILE A 51 -13.53 -6.07 -1.21
C ILE A 51 -13.40 -6.52 0.25
N LEU A 52 -13.77 -5.63 1.17
CA LEU A 52 -13.88 -5.91 2.59
C LEU A 52 -15.36 -5.86 3.00
N GLY A 53 -15.88 -6.97 3.53
CA GLY A 53 -17.26 -7.03 4.01
C GLY A 53 -17.44 -6.26 5.32
N THR A 54 -18.60 -5.64 5.48
CA THR A 54 -19.03 -5.03 6.74
C THR A 54 -20.46 -5.46 7.08
N THR A 55 -20.79 -5.44 8.37
CA THR A 55 -22.17 -5.60 8.88
C THR A 55 -22.75 -4.29 9.39
N PHE A 56 -22.03 -3.17 9.29
CA PHE A 56 -22.45 -1.86 9.76
C PHE A 56 -22.79 -0.95 8.56
N GLU A 57 -24.05 -0.54 8.46
CA GLU A 57 -24.55 0.24 7.31
C GLU A 57 -23.78 1.55 7.11
N GLY A 58 -23.35 2.21 8.19
CA GLY A 58 -22.60 3.47 8.12
C GLY A 58 -21.18 3.34 7.54
N GLN A 59 -20.69 2.12 7.32
CA GLN A 59 -19.40 1.83 6.66
C GLN A 59 -19.57 1.43 5.19
N MET A 60 -20.80 1.33 4.68
CA MET A 60 -21.03 0.92 3.29
C MET A 60 -20.44 1.95 2.34
N GLY A 61 -19.48 1.51 1.52
CA GLY A 61 -18.77 2.38 0.59
C GLY A 61 -17.51 3.04 1.16
N ASP A 62 -17.17 2.80 2.44
CA ASP A 62 -15.89 3.23 2.99
C ASP A 62 -14.72 2.64 2.19
N THR A 63 -13.67 3.43 2.03
CA THR A 63 -12.46 3.03 1.31
C THR A 63 -11.21 3.32 2.13
N GLY A 64 -10.15 2.56 1.88
CA GLY A 64 -8.86 2.73 2.54
C GLY A 64 -7.78 1.87 1.90
N GLY A 65 -6.61 1.85 2.53
CA GLY A 65 -5.43 1.14 2.04
C GLY A 65 -4.55 1.98 1.09
N SER A 66 -3.44 1.38 0.66
CA SER A 66 -2.48 1.98 -0.27
C SER A 66 -1.87 0.90 -1.15
N GLU A 67 -1.67 1.19 -2.44
CA GLU A 67 -1.04 0.26 -3.39
C GLU A 67 0.45 0.03 -3.06
N THR A 68 1.06 0.97 -2.34
CA THR A 68 2.48 0.98 -2.00
C THR A 68 2.73 1.45 -0.57
N HIS A 69 3.85 1.06 0.02
CA HIS A 69 4.28 1.57 1.32
C HIS A 69 5.79 1.82 1.38
N VAL A 70 6.19 2.65 2.34
CA VAL A 70 7.58 2.87 2.74
C VAL A 70 7.69 2.69 4.26
N HIS A 71 8.81 2.16 4.72
CA HIS A 71 9.14 2.13 6.14
C HIS A 71 10.06 3.30 6.46
N THR A 72 9.65 4.13 7.41
CA THR A 72 10.56 5.06 8.07
C THR A 72 11.30 4.30 9.16
N PHE A 73 12.60 4.51 9.26
CA PHE A 73 13.39 3.97 10.37
C PHE A 73 14.23 5.05 11.02
N THR A 74 14.63 4.74 12.23
CA THR A 74 15.45 5.59 13.06
C THR A 74 16.27 4.67 13.94
N SER A 75 17.60 4.71 13.81
CA SER A 75 18.48 3.88 14.63
C SER A 75 18.69 4.51 16.01
N ASP A 76 19.11 3.69 16.97
CA ASP A 76 19.76 4.21 18.17
C ASP A 76 21.14 4.76 17.81
N ASN A 77 21.63 5.69 18.62
CA ASN A 77 22.94 6.29 18.44
C ASN A 77 24.01 5.33 18.99
N HIS A 78 25.13 5.22 18.31
CA HIS A 78 26.33 4.56 18.81
C HIS A 78 27.58 5.29 18.32
N LEU A 79 28.70 5.01 18.97
CA LEU A 79 30.00 5.62 18.69
C LEU A 79 30.93 4.63 18.00
N HIS A 80 31.70 5.09 17.02
CA HIS A 80 32.82 4.35 16.47
C HIS A 80 34.12 4.89 17.03
N LEU A 81 34.96 3.98 17.54
CA LEU A 81 36.33 4.30 17.96
C LEU A 81 37.25 4.07 16.76
N CYS A 82 37.96 5.11 16.34
CA CYS A 82 39.06 4.97 15.40
C CYS A 82 40.36 4.97 16.21
N SER A 83 40.93 3.80 16.45
CA SER A 83 42.22 3.67 17.14
C SER A 83 43.35 3.77 16.13
N LEU A 84 44.28 4.71 16.36
CA LEU A 84 45.51 4.85 15.59
C LEU A 84 46.65 4.13 16.33
N ASP A 85 47.02 2.94 15.87
CA ASP A 85 48.20 2.22 16.39
C ASP A 85 49.47 2.74 15.69
N LEU A 86 50.27 3.53 16.42
CA LEU A 86 51.55 4.04 15.94
C LEU A 86 52.72 3.22 16.51
N THR A 87 52.72 1.91 16.28
CA THR A 87 53.89 1.06 16.55
C THR A 87 54.92 1.14 15.44
N ALA A 88 55.43 2.34 15.16
CA ALA A 88 56.57 2.55 14.27
C ALA A 88 57.76 3.12 15.07
N ASP A 89 58.75 2.27 15.35
CA ASP A 89 60.10 2.71 15.72
C ASP A 89 60.65 3.55 14.55
N GLY A 90 60.76 4.87 14.72
CA GLY A 90 61.41 5.76 13.75
C GLY A 90 60.65 6.99 13.25
N VAL A 91 59.51 7.39 13.84
CA VAL A 91 58.89 8.69 13.49
C VAL A 91 59.79 9.83 13.98
N THR A 92 60.52 10.44 13.04
CA THR A 92 61.42 11.58 13.26
C THR A 92 60.80 12.86 12.70
N GLY A 93 59.69 13.28 13.31
CA GLY A 93 59.00 14.51 12.95
C GLY A 93 57.71 14.64 13.76
N GLY A 94 57.55 15.75 14.48
CA GLY A 94 56.41 15.99 15.35
C GLY A 94 55.10 15.95 14.55
N LEU A 95 54.25 14.99 14.89
CA LEU A 95 52.85 14.99 14.48
C LEU A 95 52.11 15.87 15.49
N ASP A 96 51.64 17.04 15.04
CA ASP A 96 50.79 17.89 15.87
C ASP A 96 49.37 17.29 15.86
N LEU A 97 49.17 16.30 16.71
CA LEU A 97 47.85 15.82 17.08
C LEU A 97 47.40 16.69 18.25
N PHE A 98 46.34 17.48 18.05
CA PHE A 98 45.68 18.22 19.12
C PHE A 98 45.03 17.23 20.10
N GLY A 99 45.87 16.57 20.91
CA GLY A 99 45.47 15.74 22.03
C GLY A 99 45.18 16.65 23.21
N THR A 100 43.98 16.53 23.76
CA THR A 100 43.70 16.99 25.11
C THR A 100 44.52 16.13 26.09
N THR A 101 44.78 16.63 27.29
CA THR A 101 45.68 15.99 28.27
C THR A 101 45.09 14.76 28.98
N GLU A 102 44.03 14.17 28.44
CA GLU A 102 43.36 12.97 28.92
C GLU A 102 43.33 11.98 27.74
N GLU A 103 43.34 10.66 27.96
CA GLU A 103 43.19 9.68 26.86
C GLU A 103 41.80 9.81 26.23
N GLU A 104 41.67 10.76 25.31
CA GLU A 104 40.43 11.09 24.62
C GLU A 104 40.41 10.38 23.27
N ASP A 105 39.75 9.23 23.22
CA ASP A 105 39.43 8.55 21.97
C ASP A 105 38.73 9.53 21.01
N VAL A 106 39.24 9.66 19.79
CA VAL A 106 38.63 10.48 18.74
C VAL A 106 37.31 9.83 18.29
N GLN A 107 36.21 10.28 18.88
CA GLN A 107 34.87 9.80 18.59
C GLN A 107 34.34 10.37 17.26
N THR A 108 33.64 9.56 16.48
CA THR A 108 32.81 10.06 15.38
C THR A 108 31.63 10.88 15.92
N GLU A 109 31.07 11.77 15.10
CA GLU A 109 29.88 12.53 15.46
C GLU A 109 28.70 11.63 15.85
N ASN A 110 28.01 11.98 16.95
CA ASN A 110 26.96 11.17 17.57
C ASN A 110 25.61 11.35 16.83
N ALA A 111 25.62 11.16 15.52
CA ALA A 111 24.50 11.44 14.64
C ALA A 111 23.54 10.25 14.58
N LYS A 112 22.26 10.53 14.86
CA LYS A 112 21.18 9.57 14.67
C LYS A 112 20.97 9.33 13.17
N VAL A 113 21.03 8.09 12.73
CA VAL A 113 20.70 7.76 11.34
C VAL A 113 19.19 7.62 11.22
N THR A 114 18.60 8.44 10.37
CA THR A 114 17.21 8.31 9.92
C THR A 114 17.18 8.01 8.44
N GLY A 115 16.12 7.36 8.00
CA GLY A 115 15.96 7.05 6.58
C GLY A 115 14.61 6.42 6.27
N THR A 116 14.44 6.13 4.99
CA THR A 116 13.28 5.43 4.46
C THR A 116 13.71 4.27 3.60
N THR A 117 12.90 3.21 3.55
CA THR A 117 13.03 2.19 2.51
C THR A 117 12.55 2.73 1.16
N ASN A 118 12.82 1.99 0.09
CA ASN A 118 12.22 2.24 -1.21
C ASN A 118 10.70 2.01 -1.16
N LEU A 119 10.00 2.62 -2.11
CA LEU A 119 8.57 2.42 -2.32
C LEU A 119 8.34 1.02 -2.91
N GLU A 120 7.59 0.18 -2.21
CA GLU A 120 7.31 -1.18 -2.65
C GLU A 120 5.81 -1.46 -2.71
N SER A 121 5.40 -2.38 -3.59
CA SER A 121 3.99 -2.75 -3.76
C SER A 121 3.47 -3.57 -2.58
N THR A 122 2.23 -3.29 -2.18
CA THR A 122 1.51 -4.01 -1.12
C THR A 122 0.63 -5.14 -1.68
N PHE A 123 0.55 -5.32 -3.00
CA PHE A 123 -0.34 -6.31 -3.59
C PHE A 123 0.19 -7.75 -3.41
N PRO A 124 -0.60 -8.66 -2.82
CA PRO A 124 -0.35 -10.10 -2.95
C PRO A 124 -0.45 -10.53 -4.41
N LEU A 125 -0.01 -11.75 -4.75
CA LEU A 125 -0.28 -12.34 -6.06
C LEU A 125 -1.79 -12.28 -6.35
N TYR A 126 -2.17 -11.69 -7.49
CA TYR A 126 -3.57 -11.42 -7.81
C TYR A 126 -3.95 -11.82 -9.24
N TYR A 127 -5.24 -12.03 -9.45
CA TYR A 127 -5.87 -12.20 -10.75
C TYR A 127 -6.98 -11.16 -10.89
N LYS A 128 -7.03 -10.45 -12.03
CA LYS A 128 -7.97 -9.34 -12.25
C LYS A 128 -9.26 -9.83 -12.91
N LEU A 129 -10.38 -9.51 -12.28
CA LEU A 129 -11.74 -9.63 -12.81
C LEU A 129 -12.41 -8.27 -12.72
N ALA A 130 -13.38 -8.01 -13.59
CA ALA A 130 -14.25 -6.86 -13.44
C ALA A 130 -15.32 -7.14 -12.38
N PHE A 131 -15.80 -6.10 -11.71
CA PHE A 131 -17.03 -6.18 -10.92
C PHE A 131 -18.15 -5.51 -11.73
N ILE A 132 -19.27 -6.21 -11.87
CA ILE A 132 -20.47 -5.68 -12.52
C ILE A 132 -21.65 -5.78 -11.57
N MET A 133 -22.57 -4.81 -11.66
CA MET A 133 -23.77 -4.71 -10.84
C MET A 133 -25.02 -4.83 -11.70
N LYS A 134 -26.00 -5.64 -11.26
CA LYS A 134 -27.32 -5.67 -11.88
C LYS A 134 -28.01 -4.33 -11.63
N LEU A 135 -28.43 -3.67 -12.71
CA LEU A 135 -29.25 -2.46 -12.68
C LEU A 135 -30.71 -2.78 -12.39
#